data_AF-A0AAN6TQ55-F1
#
_entry.id   AF-A0AAN6TQ55-F1
#
_cell.length_a   1.000
_cell.length_b   1.000
_cell.length_c   1.000
_cell.angle_alpha   90.00
_cell.angle_beta   90.00
_cell.angle_gamma   90.00
#
_symmetry.space_group_name_H-M   'P 1'
#
loop_
_entity.id
_entity.type
_entity.pdbx_description
1 polymer ?
#
loop_
_entity_poly.entity_id
_entity_poly.type
_entity_poly.pdbx_seq_one_letter_code
_entity_poly.pdbx_strand_id
1 'polypeptide(L)'
;MAFLLRWYAGLVLAGALVSCAPQGAATTPDDGSTDVADLFVSELIANATQAEQEQQAQGKRFLSCTQDDSLVVDLGYAKYRGYRNASAGLNVWKGVRYAAPPTGKLRWQPPQNPPLKLDAPVTDAAAFGPICPQSLPSVPNAPYVPGNEDCLFLNVYAPPNAAKLPVLVWIHGGGYGLGDATQDMSEIINANDKGFVAVTLQYRLGAFGWLSSGEVKKKGVVNAGILDQALALAWVKLHICQFGGDPSQVTITGESAGAGSVMYHGIAVKGNLGTLLYKRGIAASPYLPFQYKYDDALPTARYYAFSQAAGCPGSGNVFDCLVGKDTYTLQQASYAVTQQSPYGYWGFWPVTDNSYIMSRPSQQFAAKKMNGKSLLVGNNANEGGLFVPPTLTTQDDLVNWLQTAQFPNLTPAQLNTILAANPNDALTSATGPHYETNGLTGLTAVQVSQDANGQQQRANNIYAEAIFVCPAYWLASAYSGGKAGQSAWLYQYSVPYASHGADVPGYFGPQTPNQSDDFARAFRRIWGNFVRTGTPSISAQLANGAASENPGAPNPATNWPAWNDAAPQLLNLNTTGGVPYQTQLTWGATVTQFADPGLRNAFSLASAVDWEGGRKARCDVYMGLAESIPL
;
A
#
# COMPACT_ATOMS: atom_id res chain seq x y z
N MET A 1 8.81 -20.73 -27.69
CA MET A 1 8.15 -22.03 -27.40
C MET A 1 9.07 -23.03 -26.69
N ALA A 2 10.21 -23.46 -27.25
CA ALA A 2 11.11 -24.44 -26.59
C ALA A 2 11.72 -24.00 -25.23
N PHE A 3 11.76 -22.68 -24.97
CA PHE A 3 12.30 -22.11 -23.74
C PHE A 3 11.29 -22.04 -22.58
N LEU A 4 10.02 -21.71 -22.88
CA LEU A 4 8.92 -21.76 -21.90
C LEU A 4 8.70 -23.18 -21.37
N LEU A 5 8.92 -24.20 -22.21
CA LEU A 5 8.91 -25.61 -21.77
C LEU A 5 10.10 -25.99 -20.87
N ARG A 6 11.30 -25.41 -21.05
CA ARG A 6 12.44 -25.61 -20.15
C ARG A 6 12.26 -24.90 -18.80
N TRP A 7 11.61 -23.73 -18.81
CA TRP A 7 11.20 -22.98 -17.62
C TRP A 7 10.29 -23.80 -16.70
N TYR A 8 9.34 -24.54 -17.26
CA TYR A 8 8.45 -25.41 -16.48
C TYR A 8 9.08 -26.76 -16.10
N ALA A 9 9.97 -27.32 -16.93
CA ALA A 9 10.65 -28.58 -16.64
C ALA A 9 11.58 -28.50 -15.42
N GLY A 10 12.18 -27.34 -15.14
CA GLY A 10 12.98 -27.11 -13.92
C GLY A 10 12.15 -27.17 -12.63
N LEU A 11 10.86 -26.83 -12.70
CA LEU A 11 9.95 -26.74 -11.53
C LEU A 11 9.20 -28.05 -11.23
N VAL A 12 8.95 -28.90 -12.24
CA VAL A 12 8.39 -30.25 -11.99
C VAL A 12 9.36 -31.11 -11.17
N LEU A 13 10.67 -30.89 -11.30
CA LEU A 13 11.71 -31.57 -10.51
C LEU A 13 11.82 -31.05 -9.06
N ALA A 14 11.53 -29.76 -8.81
CA ALA A 14 11.55 -29.18 -7.47
C ALA A 14 10.29 -29.52 -6.67
N GLY A 15 9.11 -29.53 -7.31
CA GLY A 15 7.85 -29.97 -6.69
C GLY A 15 7.85 -31.44 -6.26
N ALA A 16 8.69 -32.27 -6.88
CA ALA A 16 8.88 -33.68 -6.52
C ALA A 16 9.80 -33.88 -5.30
N LEU A 17 10.64 -32.91 -4.94
CA LEU A 17 11.58 -33.02 -3.81
C LEU A 17 10.97 -32.68 -2.44
N VAL A 18 9.73 -32.19 -2.40
CA VAL A 18 8.97 -31.96 -1.14
C VAL A 18 8.11 -33.18 -0.75
N SER A 19 8.11 -34.24 -1.56
CA SER A 19 7.30 -35.44 -1.33
C SER A 19 8.16 -36.71 -1.33
N CYS A 20 8.95 -36.93 -0.27
CA CYS A 20 9.24 -38.26 0.30
C CYS A 20 10.35 -38.17 1.37
N ALA A 21 9.99 -38.39 2.63
CA ALA A 21 10.93 -38.90 3.63
C ALA A 21 10.17 -39.83 4.60
N PRO A 22 10.58 -41.11 4.76
CA PRO A 22 9.96 -42.04 5.69
C PRO A 22 10.45 -41.85 7.13
N GLN A 23 9.59 -42.21 8.09
CA GLN A 23 9.78 -42.13 9.53
C GLN A 23 10.93 -43.02 10.04
N GLY A 24 11.76 -42.48 10.95
CA GLY A 24 12.74 -43.26 11.70
C GLY A 24 13.45 -42.45 12.81
N ALA A 25 13.07 -42.74 14.06
CA ALA A 25 13.73 -42.56 15.36
C ALA A 25 14.66 -41.35 15.67
N ALA A 26 14.31 -40.69 16.77
CA ALA A 26 14.98 -39.63 17.52
C ALA A 26 16.52 -39.69 17.62
N THR A 27 17.16 -38.63 17.14
CA THR A 27 18.08 -37.75 17.88
C THR A 27 17.96 -36.36 17.24
N THR A 28 17.99 -35.27 18.01
CA THR A 28 17.94 -33.89 17.50
C THR A 28 19.31 -33.42 17.04
N PRO A 29 19.43 -33.02 15.77
CA PRO A 29 20.32 -31.93 15.37
C PRO A 29 19.51 -30.74 14.83
N ASP A 30 20.09 -29.56 15.00
CA ASP A 30 19.85 -28.35 14.23
C ASP A 30 19.77 -28.72 12.72
N ASP A 31 18.56 -28.85 12.16
CA ASP A 31 18.41 -29.23 10.76
C ASP A 31 18.50 -27.98 9.88
N GLY A 32 19.40 -28.01 8.92
CA GLY A 32 19.50 -26.97 7.89
C GLY A 32 18.33 -27.01 6.90
N SER A 33 17.09 -27.17 7.36
CA SER A 33 15.93 -26.95 6.50
C SER A 33 15.91 -25.47 6.10
N THR A 34 16.12 -25.23 4.82
CA THR A 34 16.08 -23.88 4.27
C THR A 34 14.65 -23.36 4.42
N ASP A 35 14.51 -22.21 5.09
CA ASP A 35 13.23 -21.53 5.28
C ASP A 35 12.50 -21.37 3.94
N VAL A 36 11.25 -21.83 3.85
CA VAL A 36 10.49 -21.82 2.59
C VAL A 36 10.28 -20.40 2.04
N ALA A 37 10.28 -19.39 2.92
CA ALA A 37 10.27 -17.99 2.48
C ALA A 37 11.61 -17.59 1.84
N ASP A 38 12.76 -18.02 2.40
CA ASP A 38 14.08 -17.73 1.84
C ASP A 38 14.27 -18.41 0.47
N LEU A 39 13.77 -19.64 0.32
CA LEU A 39 13.74 -20.34 -0.97
C LEU A 39 12.92 -19.57 -2.00
N PHE A 40 11.68 -19.19 -1.65
CA PHE A 40 10.84 -18.38 -2.52
C PHE A 40 11.51 -17.07 -2.93
N VAL A 41 12.11 -16.34 -1.98
CA VAL A 41 12.81 -15.08 -2.26
C VAL A 41 14.01 -15.29 -3.17
N SER A 42 14.78 -16.35 -2.95
CA SER A 42 15.93 -16.70 -3.78
C SER A 42 15.51 -17.05 -5.21
N GLU A 43 14.45 -17.85 -5.38
CA GLU A 43 13.88 -18.19 -6.69
C GLU A 43 13.30 -16.96 -7.40
N LEU A 44 12.57 -16.11 -6.67
CA LEU A 44 12.05 -14.84 -7.18
C LEU A 44 13.19 -13.98 -7.74
N ILE A 45 14.28 -13.84 -6.98
CA ILE A 45 15.45 -13.06 -7.39
C ILE A 45 16.09 -13.68 -8.64
N ALA A 46 16.31 -14.99 -8.63
CA ALA A 46 16.93 -15.69 -9.76
C ALA A 46 16.10 -15.53 -11.04
N ASN A 47 14.78 -15.76 -10.96
CA ASN A 47 13.86 -15.69 -12.09
C ASN A 47 13.77 -14.27 -12.66
N ALA A 48 13.63 -13.26 -11.79
CA ALA A 48 13.56 -11.86 -12.22
C ALA A 48 14.89 -11.39 -12.83
N THR A 49 16.02 -11.84 -12.28
CA THR A 49 17.36 -11.48 -12.79
C THR A 49 17.61 -12.10 -14.16
N GLN A 50 17.26 -13.38 -14.32
CA GLN A 50 17.36 -14.06 -15.61
C GLN A 50 16.48 -13.37 -16.66
N ALA A 51 15.25 -13.00 -16.32
CA ALA A 51 14.36 -12.28 -17.22
C ALA A 51 14.93 -10.93 -17.66
N GLU A 52 15.54 -10.18 -16.74
CA GLU A 52 16.20 -8.91 -17.07
C GLU A 52 17.41 -9.11 -18.00
N GLN A 53 18.24 -10.12 -17.73
CA GLN A 53 19.37 -10.47 -18.60
C GLN A 53 18.92 -10.89 -20.00
N GLU A 54 17.85 -11.66 -20.10
CA GLU A 54 17.27 -12.07 -21.37
C GLU A 54 16.68 -10.89 -22.13
N GLN A 55 15.99 -9.97 -21.46
CA GLN A 55 15.51 -8.73 -22.08
C GLN A 55 16.67 -7.89 -22.61
N GLN A 56 17.77 -7.80 -21.87
CA GLN A 56 18.98 -7.10 -22.32
C GLN A 56 19.65 -7.82 -23.51
N ALA A 57 19.74 -9.15 -23.48
CA ALA A 57 20.32 -9.95 -24.56
C ALA A 57 19.45 -9.96 -25.83
N GLN A 58 18.13 -10.05 -25.67
CA GLN A 58 17.13 -9.92 -26.74
C GLN A 58 16.94 -8.47 -27.19
N GLY A 59 17.57 -7.50 -26.54
CA GLY A 59 17.77 -6.14 -27.06
C GLY A 59 18.49 -6.09 -28.43
N LYS A 60 18.99 -7.23 -28.96
CA LYS A 60 19.49 -7.40 -30.33
C LYS A 60 18.52 -8.14 -31.28
N ARG A 61 17.41 -8.71 -30.79
CA ARG A 61 16.31 -9.33 -31.55
C ARG A 61 15.00 -8.99 -30.85
N PHE A 62 14.36 -7.90 -31.28
CA PHE A 62 13.14 -7.32 -30.73
C PHE A 62 12.15 -8.36 -30.18
N LEU A 63 12.01 -8.44 -28.85
CA LEU A 63 10.71 -8.68 -28.25
C LEU A 63 9.85 -7.49 -28.68
N SER A 64 8.91 -7.74 -29.59
CA SER A 64 7.92 -6.72 -29.95
C SER A 64 7.02 -6.55 -28.75
N CYS A 65 7.36 -5.63 -27.83
CA CYS A 65 6.47 -5.24 -26.73
C CYS A 65 5.33 -4.41 -27.31
N THR A 66 4.51 -5.03 -28.14
CA THR A 66 3.45 -4.43 -28.92
C THR A 66 2.19 -5.25 -28.72
N GLN A 67 1.07 -4.57 -28.66
CA GLN A 67 -0.23 -5.23 -28.69
C GLN A 67 -0.52 -5.78 -30.08
N ASP A 68 -1.13 -6.96 -30.12
CA ASP A 68 -1.79 -7.49 -31.32
C ASP A 68 -3.24 -6.99 -31.40
N ASP A 69 -3.73 -6.74 -32.61
CA ASP A 69 -5.11 -6.31 -32.90
C ASP A 69 -6.15 -7.35 -32.45
N SER A 70 -5.75 -8.61 -32.32
CA SER A 70 -6.62 -9.68 -31.79
C SER A 70 -6.96 -9.53 -30.30
N LEU A 71 -6.21 -8.69 -29.56
CA LEU A 71 -6.21 -8.56 -28.10
C LEU A 71 -5.98 -9.88 -27.35
N VAL A 72 -5.46 -10.90 -28.03
CA VAL A 72 -5.05 -12.16 -27.42
C VAL A 72 -3.59 -12.05 -27.00
N VAL A 73 -3.33 -12.25 -25.71
CA VAL A 73 -1.98 -12.33 -25.15
C VAL A 73 -1.67 -13.78 -24.80
N ASP A 74 -0.56 -14.30 -25.31
CA ASP A 74 -0.01 -15.60 -24.94
C ASP A 74 1.06 -15.39 -23.86
N LEU A 75 0.74 -15.78 -22.63
CA LEU A 75 1.64 -15.64 -21.49
C LEU A 75 2.53 -16.88 -21.30
N GLY A 76 2.45 -17.84 -22.22
CA GLY A 76 3.20 -19.10 -22.19
C GLY A 76 2.64 -20.14 -21.22
N TYR A 77 1.86 -19.75 -20.21
CA TYR A 77 1.11 -20.67 -19.34
C TYR A 77 -0.39 -20.72 -19.64
N ALA A 78 -0.92 -19.66 -20.25
CA ALA A 78 -2.30 -19.53 -20.68
C ALA A 78 -2.42 -18.41 -21.71
N LYS A 79 -3.52 -18.42 -22.48
CA LYS A 79 -3.87 -17.36 -23.43
C LYS A 79 -5.09 -16.61 -22.94
N TYR A 80 -5.03 -15.28 -22.96
CA TYR A 80 -6.12 -14.41 -22.51
C TYR A 80 -6.56 -13.47 -23.62
N ARG A 81 -7.88 -13.32 -23.81
CA ARG A 81 -8.48 -12.34 -24.73
C ARG A 81 -9.01 -11.15 -23.95
N GLY A 82 -8.45 -9.97 -24.18
CA GLY A 82 -8.98 -8.71 -23.65
C GLY A 82 -10.13 -8.17 -24.50
N TYR A 83 -10.62 -6.99 -24.15
CA TYR A 83 -11.63 -6.28 -24.93
C TYR A 83 -11.26 -4.81 -25.08
N ARG A 84 -11.84 -4.18 -26.11
CA ARG A 84 -11.75 -2.75 -26.31
C ARG A 84 -12.82 -2.06 -25.46
N ASN A 85 -12.40 -1.26 -24.49
CA ASN A 85 -13.29 -0.32 -23.82
C ASN A 85 -13.43 0.93 -24.70
N ALA A 86 -14.56 1.05 -25.41
CA ALA A 86 -14.80 2.14 -26.35
C ALA A 86 -14.95 3.51 -25.66
N SER A 87 -15.59 3.58 -24.49
CA SER A 87 -15.80 4.85 -23.77
C SER A 87 -14.49 5.41 -23.22
N ALA A 88 -13.63 4.55 -22.65
CA ALA A 88 -12.30 4.95 -22.19
C ALA A 88 -11.29 5.07 -23.36
N GLY A 89 -11.56 4.43 -24.48
CA GLY A 89 -10.63 4.32 -25.61
C GLY A 89 -9.36 3.53 -25.27
N LEU A 90 -9.48 2.47 -24.47
CA LEU A 90 -8.40 1.62 -23.96
C LEU A 90 -8.65 0.14 -24.26
N ASN A 91 -7.58 -0.66 -24.27
CA ASN A 91 -7.62 -2.12 -24.25
C ASN A 91 -7.52 -2.61 -22.81
N VAL A 92 -8.36 -3.56 -22.43
CA VAL A 92 -8.49 -4.02 -21.04
C VAL A 92 -8.51 -5.54 -20.96
N TRP A 93 -7.74 -6.08 -20.00
CA TRP A 93 -7.75 -7.49 -19.60
C TRP A 93 -8.03 -7.56 -18.10
N LYS A 94 -9.15 -8.15 -17.71
CA LYS A 94 -9.54 -8.36 -16.30
C LYS A 94 -9.45 -9.83 -15.92
N GLY A 95 -9.12 -10.12 -14.67
CA GLY A 95 -9.12 -11.49 -14.15
C GLY A 95 -7.98 -12.36 -14.72
N VAL A 96 -6.81 -11.78 -14.99
CA VAL A 96 -5.62 -12.53 -15.41
C VAL A 96 -4.98 -13.16 -14.17
N ARG A 97 -4.91 -14.49 -14.13
CA ARG A 97 -4.33 -15.22 -12.99
C ARG A 97 -2.82 -15.08 -12.96
N TYR A 98 -2.26 -14.54 -11.88
CA TYR A 98 -0.79 -14.44 -11.72
C TYR A 98 -0.21 -15.47 -10.73
N ALA A 99 -1.06 -16.19 -9.99
CA ALA A 99 -0.64 -17.28 -9.11
C ALA A 99 -1.66 -18.43 -9.07
N ALA A 100 -1.23 -19.61 -8.64
CA ALA A 100 -2.13 -20.72 -8.34
C ALA A 100 -3.10 -20.36 -7.20
N PRO A 101 -4.33 -20.92 -7.18
CA PRO A 101 -5.27 -20.70 -6.07
C PRO A 101 -4.62 -21.10 -4.73
N PRO A 102 -4.52 -20.20 -3.73
CA PRO A 102 -3.89 -20.48 -2.43
C PRO A 102 -4.80 -21.27 -1.48
N THR A 103 -5.52 -22.27 -2.00
CA THR A 103 -6.53 -23.07 -1.30
C THR A 103 -5.96 -24.37 -0.72
N GLY A 104 -6.60 -24.92 0.31
CA GLY A 104 -6.26 -26.23 0.87
C GLY A 104 -4.81 -26.28 1.34
N LYS A 105 -4.01 -27.21 0.80
CA LYS A 105 -2.59 -27.35 1.17
C LYS A 105 -1.71 -26.14 0.80
N LEU A 106 -2.19 -25.23 -0.04
CA LEU A 106 -1.50 -23.98 -0.38
C LEU A 106 -1.83 -22.82 0.57
N ARG A 107 -2.69 -23.04 1.57
CA ARG A 107 -2.93 -22.05 2.63
C ARG A 107 -1.65 -21.80 3.42
N TRP A 108 -1.37 -20.53 3.65
CA TRP A 108 -0.17 -20.05 4.32
C TRP A 108 1.13 -20.60 3.72
N GLN A 109 1.14 -20.94 2.42
CA GLN A 109 2.35 -21.24 1.66
C GLN A 109 2.77 -20.03 0.81
N PRO A 110 4.04 -19.94 0.37
CA PRO A 110 4.43 -18.98 -0.64
C PRO A 110 3.55 -19.14 -1.89
N PRO A 111 3.16 -18.04 -2.56
CA PRO A 111 2.37 -18.15 -3.78
C PRO A 111 3.14 -18.92 -4.84
N GLN A 112 2.42 -19.76 -5.58
CA GLN A 112 2.98 -20.61 -6.62
C GLN A 112 2.63 -20.06 -8.00
N ASN A 113 3.45 -20.38 -9.00
CA ASN A 113 3.18 -20.01 -10.38
C ASN A 113 1.80 -20.50 -10.85
N PRO A 114 1.13 -19.79 -11.78
CA PRO A 114 -0.13 -20.23 -12.33
C PRO A 114 -0.06 -21.64 -12.92
N PRO A 115 -1.16 -22.42 -12.84
CA PRO A 115 -1.24 -23.73 -13.47
C PRO A 115 -1.11 -23.60 -15.00
N LEU A 116 -0.39 -24.56 -15.60
CA LEU A 116 -0.26 -24.68 -17.04
C LEU A 116 -1.59 -25.05 -17.69
N LYS A 117 -2.00 -24.24 -18.67
CA LYS A 117 -3.18 -24.43 -19.50
C LYS A 117 -2.82 -24.29 -20.98
N LEU A 118 -1.78 -25.02 -21.42
CA LEU A 118 -1.20 -24.92 -22.77
C LEU A 118 -2.18 -25.30 -23.88
N ASP A 119 -2.99 -26.34 -23.63
CA ASP A 119 -3.97 -26.88 -24.58
C ASP A 119 -5.39 -26.35 -24.34
N ALA A 120 -5.56 -25.42 -23.38
CA ALA A 120 -6.86 -24.85 -23.09
C ALA A 120 -7.26 -23.81 -24.15
N PRO A 121 -8.58 -23.62 -24.38
CA PRO A 121 -9.08 -22.49 -25.16
C PRO A 121 -8.60 -21.15 -24.58
N VAL A 122 -8.57 -20.12 -25.43
CA VAL A 122 -8.32 -18.74 -24.99
C VAL A 122 -9.35 -18.35 -23.93
N THR A 123 -8.87 -17.87 -22.78
CA THR A 123 -9.73 -17.43 -21.67
C THR A 123 -10.14 -15.97 -21.88
N ASP A 124 -11.43 -15.67 -21.83
CA ASP A 124 -11.91 -14.30 -21.92
C ASP A 124 -11.61 -13.53 -20.63
N ALA A 125 -10.82 -12.46 -20.76
CA ALA A 125 -10.40 -11.57 -19.68
C ALA A 125 -11.29 -10.32 -19.64
N ALA A 126 -12.62 -10.51 -19.59
CA ALA A 126 -13.60 -9.42 -19.63
C ALA A 126 -14.16 -9.04 -18.25
N ALA A 127 -14.03 -9.91 -17.25
CA ALA A 127 -14.56 -9.73 -15.91
C ALA A 127 -13.45 -9.74 -14.86
N PHE A 128 -13.66 -9.01 -13.77
CA PHE A 128 -12.75 -9.05 -12.62
C PHE A 128 -12.73 -10.45 -12.00
N GLY A 129 -11.57 -10.85 -11.47
CA GLY A 129 -11.46 -12.03 -10.63
C GLY A 129 -12.17 -11.83 -9.28
N PRO A 130 -12.39 -12.89 -8.50
CA PRO A 130 -12.95 -12.79 -7.16
C PRO A 130 -12.10 -11.94 -6.21
N ILE A 131 -12.76 -11.23 -5.29
CA ILE A 131 -12.10 -10.58 -4.15
C ILE A 131 -11.62 -11.62 -3.14
N CYS A 132 -10.51 -11.32 -2.45
CA CYS A 132 -10.01 -12.19 -1.39
C CYS A 132 -10.91 -12.17 -0.15
N PRO A 133 -10.88 -13.22 0.70
CA PRO A 133 -11.57 -13.20 1.99
C PRO A 133 -11.05 -12.04 2.83
N GLN A 134 -11.96 -11.21 3.34
CA GLN A 134 -11.63 -9.95 4.01
C GLN A 134 -12.46 -9.72 5.28
N SER A 135 -11.97 -8.79 6.10
CA SER A 135 -12.65 -8.26 7.28
C SER A 135 -12.43 -6.76 7.38
N LEU A 136 -13.51 -6.02 7.66
CA LEU A 136 -13.44 -4.61 8.00
C LEU A 136 -12.67 -4.38 9.32
N PRO A 137 -12.16 -3.16 9.58
CA PRO A 137 -11.53 -2.86 10.86
C PRO A 137 -12.55 -2.99 12.01
N SER A 138 -12.02 -3.14 13.23
CA SER A 138 -12.81 -3.20 14.46
C SER A 138 -13.55 -1.89 14.69
N VAL A 139 -14.81 -1.84 14.29
CA VAL A 139 -15.75 -0.75 14.58
C VAL A 139 -17.11 -1.33 14.93
N PRO A 140 -17.95 -0.61 15.70
CA PRO A 140 -19.30 -1.06 15.99
C PRO A 140 -20.08 -1.40 14.72
N ASN A 141 -20.74 -2.56 14.71
CA ASN A 141 -21.60 -3.03 13.62
C ASN A 141 -20.91 -3.18 12.25
N ALA A 142 -19.58 -3.40 12.21
CA ALA A 142 -18.89 -3.65 10.94
C ALA A 142 -19.53 -4.84 10.20
N PRO A 143 -19.94 -4.70 8.93
CA PRO A 143 -20.53 -5.83 8.20
C PRO A 143 -19.49 -6.90 7.84
N TYR A 144 -19.96 -8.15 7.76
CA TYR A 144 -19.19 -9.25 7.19
C TYR A 144 -19.25 -9.18 5.66
N VAL A 145 -18.08 -9.24 5.00
CA VAL A 145 -17.96 -9.18 3.53
C VAL A 145 -17.34 -10.49 3.02
N PRO A 146 -18.11 -11.42 2.44
CA PRO A 146 -17.60 -12.71 1.98
C PRO A 146 -16.60 -12.54 0.83
N GLY A 147 -15.55 -13.36 0.82
CA GLY A 147 -14.59 -13.43 -0.30
C GLY A 147 -14.27 -14.86 -0.70
N ASN A 148 -13.36 -15.02 -1.66
CA ASN A 148 -12.98 -16.31 -2.23
C ASN A 148 -11.45 -16.49 -2.13
N GLU A 149 -10.98 -17.62 -1.59
CA GLU A 149 -9.55 -17.92 -1.52
C GLU A 149 -8.87 -17.99 -2.89
N ASP A 150 -9.60 -18.41 -3.94
CA ASP A 150 -9.13 -18.29 -5.32
C ASP A 150 -9.29 -16.84 -5.81
N CYS A 151 -8.39 -15.96 -5.35
CA CYS A 151 -8.45 -14.52 -5.63
C CYS A 151 -7.17 -13.94 -6.25
N LEU A 152 -6.11 -14.73 -6.51
CA LEU A 152 -4.83 -14.19 -6.98
C LEU A 152 -4.83 -13.86 -8.48
N PHE A 153 -5.52 -12.77 -8.80
CA PHE A 153 -5.72 -12.20 -10.13
C PHE A 153 -5.22 -10.75 -10.20
N LEU A 154 -4.90 -10.32 -11.41
CA LEU A 154 -4.62 -8.93 -11.74
C LEU A 154 -5.40 -8.50 -12.98
N ASN A 155 -5.43 -7.20 -13.22
CA ASN A 155 -6.03 -6.59 -14.39
C ASN A 155 -5.02 -5.66 -15.07
N VAL A 156 -5.09 -5.53 -16.38
CA VAL A 156 -4.23 -4.68 -17.20
C VAL A 156 -5.09 -3.72 -18.02
N TYR A 157 -4.75 -2.43 -17.96
CA TYR A 157 -5.33 -1.36 -18.77
C TYR A 157 -4.22 -0.76 -19.62
N ALA A 158 -4.43 -0.70 -20.94
CA ALA A 158 -3.40 -0.21 -21.83
C ALA A 158 -3.99 0.62 -22.98
N PRO A 159 -3.28 1.66 -23.43
CA PRO A 159 -3.61 2.35 -24.68
C PRO A 159 -3.64 1.37 -25.86
N PRO A 160 -4.45 1.62 -26.90
CA PRO A 160 -4.34 0.86 -28.13
C PRO A 160 -2.97 1.08 -28.78
N ASN A 161 -2.41 0.03 -29.39
CA ASN A 161 -1.10 0.04 -30.02
C ASN A 161 0.03 0.42 -29.06
N ALA A 162 -0.16 0.19 -27.75
CA ALA A 162 0.87 0.45 -26.76
C ALA A 162 2.16 -0.28 -27.13
N ALA A 163 3.27 0.46 -27.13
CA ALA A 163 4.58 -0.05 -27.45
C ALA A 163 5.60 0.47 -26.45
N LYS A 164 6.13 -0.43 -25.60
CA LYS A 164 7.18 -0.12 -24.61
C LYS A 164 6.87 1.11 -23.74
N LEU A 165 5.65 1.21 -23.22
CA LEU A 165 5.24 2.31 -22.34
C LEU A 165 5.62 2.05 -20.87
N PRO A 166 5.91 3.09 -20.07
CA PRO A 166 6.02 2.95 -18.61
C PRO A 166 4.83 2.22 -18.00
N VAL A 167 5.04 1.55 -16.87
CA VAL A 167 4.02 0.72 -16.20
C VAL A 167 3.73 1.29 -14.82
N LEU A 168 2.47 1.60 -14.54
CA LEU A 168 1.93 1.88 -13.21
C LEU A 168 1.37 0.57 -12.64
N VAL A 169 1.80 0.16 -11.45
CA VAL A 169 1.22 -0.98 -10.74
C VAL A 169 0.55 -0.47 -9.47
N TRP A 170 -0.76 -0.68 -9.34
CA TRP A 170 -1.57 -0.31 -8.19
C TRP A 170 -1.73 -1.48 -7.22
N ILE A 171 -1.30 -1.24 -5.99
CA ILE A 171 -1.51 -2.11 -4.83
C ILE A 171 -2.57 -1.44 -3.96
N HIS A 172 -3.73 -2.07 -3.81
CA HIS A 172 -4.84 -1.48 -3.07
C HIS A 172 -4.57 -1.43 -1.56
N GLY A 173 -5.15 -0.42 -0.90
CA GLY A 173 -5.19 -0.26 0.55
C GLY A 173 -6.18 -1.18 1.26
N GLY A 174 -6.55 -0.80 2.48
CA GLY A 174 -7.53 -1.53 3.29
C GLY A 174 -6.98 -2.21 4.55
N GLY A 175 -5.93 -1.63 5.17
CA GLY A 175 -5.38 -2.09 6.45
C GLY A 175 -4.86 -3.53 6.47
N TYR A 176 -4.54 -4.09 5.29
CA TYR A 176 -4.17 -5.50 5.06
C TYR A 176 -5.31 -6.51 5.30
N GLY A 177 -6.51 -6.04 5.67
CA GLY A 177 -7.67 -6.87 5.97
C GLY A 177 -8.81 -6.78 4.96
N LEU A 178 -8.87 -5.72 4.15
CA LEU A 178 -9.91 -5.49 3.15
C LEU A 178 -9.34 -4.87 1.85
N GLY A 179 -10.18 -4.76 0.82
CA GLY A 179 -9.87 -4.07 -0.44
C GLY A 179 -9.83 -5.01 -1.64
N ASP A 180 -9.71 -4.42 -2.83
CA ASP A 180 -9.68 -5.15 -4.09
C ASP A 180 -8.99 -4.39 -5.24
N ALA A 181 -8.86 -5.07 -6.37
CA ALA A 181 -8.20 -4.66 -7.59
C ALA A 181 -9.17 -4.10 -8.64
N THR A 182 -10.37 -3.67 -8.25
CA THR A 182 -11.40 -3.18 -9.19
C THR A 182 -11.25 -1.71 -9.56
N GLN A 183 -10.28 -1.00 -8.95
CA GLN A 183 -9.96 0.40 -9.27
C GLN A 183 -9.81 0.60 -10.78
N ASP A 184 -10.64 1.47 -11.35
CA ASP A 184 -10.55 1.83 -12.76
C ASP A 184 -9.36 2.78 -12.96
N MET A 185 -8.53 2.46 -13.95
CA MET A 185 -7.32 3.21 -14.32
C MET A 185 -7.55 4.13 -15.53
N SER A 186 -8.76 4.16 -16.06
CA SER A 186 -9.07 4.87 -17.30
C SER A 186 -8.83 6.38 -17.19
N GLU A 187 -9.27 7.02 -16.11
CA GLU A 187 -9.14 8.47 -15.94
C GLU A 187 -7.68 8.92 -15.80
N ILE A 188 -6.85 8.20 -15.02
CA ILE A 188 -5.44 8.56 -14.86
C ILE A 188 -4.64 8.36 -16.16
N ILE A 189 -4.93 7.30 -16.92
CA ILE A 189 -4.29 7.05 -18.21
C ILE A 189 -4.68 8.15 -19.21
N ASN A 190 -5.98 8.47 -19.30
CA ASN A 190 -6.47 9.48 -20.23
C ASN A 190 -6.00 10.90 -19.88
N ALA A 191 -5.94 11.23 -18.58
CA ALA A 191 -5.40 12.49 -18.12
C ALA A 191 -3.91 12.66 -18.44
N ASN A 192 -3.19 11.58 -18.77
CA ASN A 192 -1.75 11.57 -19.07
C ASN A 192 -1.44 11.23 -20.53
N ASP A 193 -2.32 11.62 -21.45
CA ASP A 193 -2.17 11.41 -22.90
C ASP A 193 -1.93 9.94 -23.27
N LYS A 194 -2.50 9.02 -22.47
CA LYS A 194 -2.31 7.57 -22.66
C LYS A 194 -0.84 7.16 -22.60
N GLY A 195 -0.05 7.83 -21.76
CA GLY A 195 1.41 7.68 -21.72
C GLY A 195 1.96 6.50 -20.92
N PHE A 196 1.11 5.60 -20.39
CA PHE A 196 1.54 4.41 -19.63
C PHE A 196 0.49 3.28 -19.67
N VAL A 197 0.94 2.07 -19.36
CA VAL A 197 0.10 0.90 -19.04
C VAL A 197 -0.14 0.86 -17.53
N ALA A 198 -1.33 0.46 -17.10
CA ALA A 198 -1.63 0.28 -15.68
C ALA A 198 -1.99 -1.19 -15.36
N VAL A 199 -1.58 -1.64 -14.17
CA VAL A 199 -1.87 -2.95 -13.62
C VAL A 199 -2.47 -2.79 -12.23
N THR A 200 -3.56 -3.48 -11.93
CA THR A 200 -4.15 -3.58 -10.57
C THR A 200 -4.06 -5.04 -10.11
N LEU A 201 -3.67 -5.31 -8.87
CA LEU A 201 -3.52 -6.69 -8.38
C LEU A 201 -4.27 -6.95 -7.08
N GLN A 202 -4.83 -8.16 -6.96
CA GLN A 202 -5.26 -8.73 -5.68
C GLN A 202 -4.05 -9.26 -4.89
N TYR A 203 -4.19 -9.41 -3.58
CA TYR A 203 -3.28 -10.18 -2.72
C TYR A 203 -4.06 -10.73 -1.51
N ARG A 204 -3.59 -11.79 -0.85
CA ARG A 204 -4.27 -12.36 0.32
C ARG A 204 -4.37 -11.34 1.46
N LEU A 205 -5.53 -11.31 2.13
CA LEU A 205 -5.89 -10.37 3.19
C LEU A 205 -6.19 -11.08 4.52
N GLY A 206 -6.25 -10.31 5.61
CA GLY A 206 -6.61 -10.80 6.94
C GLY A 206 -5.78 -12.00 7.38
N ALA A 207 -6.40 -12.98 8.04
CA ALA A 207 -5.71 -14.20 8.45
C ALA A 207 -5.19 -15.04 7.26
N PHE A 208 -5.71 -14.87 6.05
CA PHE A 208 -5.24 -15.64 4.89
C PHE A 208 -3.89 -15.14 4.38
N GLY A 209 -3.62 -13.84 4.51
CA GLY A 209 -2.38 -13.20 4.06
C GLY A 209 -1.34 -12.98 5.16
N TRP A 210 -1.77 -12.84 6.40
CA TRP A 210 -0.96 -12.25 7.48
C TRP A 210 -1.06 -12.98 8.82
N LEU A 211 -1.52 -14.24 8.82
CA LEU A 211 -1.48 -15.08 10.02
C LEU A 211 -0.03 -15.38 10.39
N SER A 212 0.32 -15.15 11.65
CA SER A 212 1.71 -15.24 12.08
C SER A 212 1.85 -15.93 13.43
N SER A 213 2.74 -16.91 13.49
CA SER A 213 3.25 -17.53 14.71
C SER A 213 4.52 -18.33 14.38
N GLY A 214 5.20 -18.85 15.41
CA GLY A 214 6.29 -19.81 15.21
C GLY A 214 5.86 -21.07 14.45
N GLU A 215 4.64 -21.56 14.66
CA GLU A 215 4.13 -22.75 13.95
C GLU A 215 3.88 -22.45 12.47
N VAL A 216 3.28 -21.28 12.15
CA VAL A 216 3.05 -20.86 10.76
C VAL A 216 4.38 -20.71 10.03
N LYS A 217 5.39 -20.08 10.64
CA LYS A 217 6.73 -19.94 10.04
C LYS A 217 7.41 -21.28 9.77
N LYS A 218 7.23 -22.27 10.67
CA LYS A 218 7.82 -23.60 10.52
C LYS A 218 7.15 -24.43 9.41
N LYS A 219 5.84 -24.28 9.21
CA LYS A 219 5.04 -25.08 8.28
C LYS A 219 4.69 -24.36 6.96
N GLY A 220 5.05 -23.09 6.83
CA GLY A 220 4.64 -22.23 5.72
C GLY A 220 5.26 -20.82 5.83
N VAL A 221 4.48 -19.77 5.56
CA VAL A 221 4.91 -18.37 5.58
C VAL A 221 3.95 -17.47 6.34
N VAL A 222 4.52 -16.50 7.06
CA VAL A 222 3.79 -15.55 7.93
C VAL A 222 3.38 -14.25 7.23
N ASN A 223 3.98 -13.95 6.07
CA ASN A 223 3.68 -12.78 5.24
C ASN A 223 3.21 -13.21 3.83
N ALA A 224 2.27 -14.15 3.76
CA ALA A 224 1.74 -14.65 2.49
C ALA A 224 1.29 -13.50 1.54
N GLY A 225 0.65 -12.46 2.08
CA GLY A 225 0.15 -11.31 1.31
C GLY A 225 1.26 -10.50 0.62
N ILE A 226 2.38 -10.19 1.28
CA ILE A 226 3.48 -9.44 0.64
C ILE A 226 4.20 -10.30 -0.41
N LEU A 227 4.26 -11.61 -0.20
CA LEU A 227 4.84 -12.54 -1.18
C LEU A 227 3.94 -12.66 -2.42
N ASP A 228 2.61 -12.60 -2.27
CA ASP A 228 1.67 -12.51 -3.39
C ASP A 228 1.96 -11.30 -4.26
N GLN A 229 2.17 -10.14 -3.62
CA GLN A 229 2.52 -8.90 -4.31
C GLN A 229 3.90 -9.03 -4.99
N ALA A 230 4.89 -9.61 -4.32
CA ALA A 230 6.21 -9.83 -4.89
C ALA A 230 6.16 -10.73 -6.15
N LEU A 231 5.35 -11.80 -6.12
CA LEU A 231 5.14 -12.65 -7.29
C LEU A 231 4.40 -11.91 -8.41
N ALA A 232 3.40 -11.08 -8.09
CA ALA A 232 2.71 -10.25 -9.07
C ALA A 232 3.65 -9.23 -9.73
N LEU A 233 4.58 -8.64 -8.99
CA LEU A 233 5.61 -7.76 -9.55
C LEU A 233 6.59 -8.52 -10.47
N ALA A 234 7.00 -9.73 -10.09
CA ALA A 234 7.78 -10.59 -10.98
C ALA A 234 6.98 -10.97 -12.24
N TRP A 235 5.68 -11.25 -12.12
CA TRP A 235 4.79 -11.46 -13.27
C TRP A 235 4.79 -10.24 -14.20
N VAL A 236 4.71 -9.01 -13.66
CA VAL A 236 4.78 -7.78 -14.46
C VAL A 236 6.11 -7.70 -15.20
N LYS A 237 7.24 -7.97 -14.52
CA LYS A 237 8.58 -7.98 -15.14
C LYS A 237 8.69 -8.97 -16.30
N LEU A 238 8.03 -10.12 -16.20
CA LEU A 238 8.05 -11.19 -17.19
C LEU A 238 7.08 -10.95 -18.36
N HIS A 239 5.88 -10.43 -18.07
CA HIS A 239 4.76 -10.52 -18.99
C HIS A 239 4.23 -9.18 -19.51
N ILE A 240 4.55 -8.06 -18.88
CA ILE A 240 3.90 -6.78 -19.25
C ILE A 240 4.24 -6.32 -20.68
N CYS A 241 5.34 -6.82 -21.24
CA CYS A 241 5.74 -6.60 -22.62
C CYS A 241 4.65 -7.05 -23.61
N GLN A 242 3.94 -8.16 -23.37
CA GLN A 242 2.84 -8.62 -24.24
C GLN A 242 1.65 -7.66 -24.27
N PHE A 243 1.54 -6.75 -23.30
CA PHE A 243 0.49 -5.75 -23.20
C PHE A 243 0.94 -4.37 -23.70
N GLY A 244 2.20 -4.25 -24.16
CA GLY A 244 2.80 -2.98 -24.60
C GLY A 244 3.53 -2.19 -23.52
N GLY A 245 3.75 -2.78 -22.34
CA GLY A 245 4.50 -2.15 -21.25
C GLY A 245 6.01 -2.39 -21.31
N ASP A 246 6.79 -1.48 -20.72
CA ASP A 246 8.23 -1.58 -20.55
C ASP A 246 8.55 -2.12 -19.14
N PRO A 247 9.00 -3.39 -19.02
CA PRO A 247 9.36 -3.99 -17.72
C PRO A 247 10.55 -3.31 -17.03
N SER A 248 11.30 -2.44 -17.71
CA SER A 248 12.37 -1.63 -17.11
C SER A 248 11.87 -0.30 -16.50
N GLN A 249 10.61 0.10 -16.77
CA GLN A 249 10.00 1.34 -16.31
C GLN A 249 8.75 1.09 -15.46
N VAL A 250 8.87 0.18 -14.48
CA VAL A 250 7.80 -0.15 -13.54
C VAL A 250 7.80 0.82 -12.34
N THR A 251 6.64 1.41 -12.07
CA THR A 251 6.36 2.25 -10.91
C THR A 251 5.29 1.58 -10.06
N ILE A 252 5.62 1.14 -8.85
CA ILE A 252 4.63 0.61 -7.90
C ILE A 252 3.97 1.76 -7.16
N THR A 253 2.68 1.65 -6.93
CA THR A 253 1.85 2.71 -6.36
C THR A 253 0.86 2.10 -5.38
N GLY A 254 0.50 2.82 -4.33
CA GLY A 254 -0.51 2.37 -3.38
C GLY A 254 -1.00 3.50 -2.51
N GLU A 255 -2.14 3.25 -1.86
CA GLU A 255 -2.71 4.10 -0.81
C GLU A 255 -2.89 3.29 0.47
N SER A 256 -2.75 3.90 1.64
CA SER A 256 -2.95 3.24 2.93
C SER A 256 -2.06 2.00 3.08
N ALA A 257 -2.63 0.82 3.35
CA ALA A 257 -1.92 -0.46 3.37
C ALA A 257 -1.20 -0.79 2.06
N GLY A 258 -1.68 -0.30 0.92
CA GLY A 258 -1.01 -0.42 -0.38
C GLY A 258 0.25 0.45 -0.45
N ALA A 259 0.21 1.66 0.12
CA ALA A 259 1.39 2.49 0.30
C ALA A 259 2.36 1.91 1.35
N GLY A 260 1.83 1.25 2.39
CA GLY A 260 2.59 0.43 3.33
C GLY A 260 3.27 -0.77 2.63
N SER A 261 2.61 -1.39 1.67
CA SER A 261 3.19 -2.40 0.78
C SER A 261 4.33 -1.84 -0.10
N VAL A 262 4.16 -0.64 -0.68
CA VAL A 262 5.25 0.05 -1.39
C VAL A 262 6.45 0.27 -0.47
N MET A 263 6.20 0.69 0.77
CA MET A 263 7.20 0.83 1.82
C MET A 263 7.90 -0.52 2.13
N TYR A 264 7.15 -1.62 2.31
CA TYR A 264 7.72 -2.95 2.55
C TYR A 264 8.55 -3.47 1.38
N HIS A 265 8.11 -3.28 0.13
CA HIS A 265 8.93 -3.56 -1.05
C HIS A 265 10.17 -2.66 -1.12
N GLY A 266 10.09 -1.43 -0.60
CA GLY A 266 11.23 -0.53 -0.38
C GLY A 266 12.29 -1.13 0.54
N ILE A 267 11.88 -1.76 1.64
CA ILE A 267 12.83 -2.33 2.61
C ILE A 267 13.16 -3.81 2.37
N ALA A 268 12.44 -4.48 1.47
CA ALA A 268 12.57 -5.92 1.23
C ALA A 268 14.02 -6.37 1.04
N VAL A 269 14.39 -7.45 1.72
CA VAL A 269 15.74 -8.06 1.69
C VAL A 269 16.82 -7.03 1.99
N LYS A 270 16.61 -6.20 3.03
CA LYS A 270 17.51 -5.11 3.46
C LYS A 270 17.82 -4.10 2.34
N GLY A 271 16.88 -3.90 1.42
CA GLY A 271 17.05 -3.00 0.28
C GLY A 271 18.02 -3.54 -0.77
N ASN A 272 18.30 -4.85 -0.81
CA ASN A 272 19.28 -5.43 -1.75
C ASN A 272 18.71 -5.84 -3.10
N LEU A 273 17.39 -5.71 -3.32
CA LEU A 273 16.76 -6.01 -4.61
C LEU A 273 17.02 -4.91 -5.66
N GLY A 274 17.43 -3.70 -5.24
CA GLY A 274 17.71 -2.61 -6.17
C GLY A 274 16.49 -2.26 -7.00
N THR A 275 16.56 -2.38 -8.33
CA THR A 275 15.44 -2.12 -9.25
C THR A 275 14.84 -3.38 -9.87
N LEU A 276 15.13 -4.55 -9.30
CA LEU A 276 14.77 -5.84 -9.88
C LEU A 276 13.27 -5.97 -10.15
N LEU A 277 12.45 -5.67 -9.13
CA LEU A 277 10.99 -5.77 -9.22
C LEU A 277 10.33 -4.47 -9.71
N TYR A 278 10.91 -3.31 -9.40
CA TYR A 278 10.37 -2.01 -9.79
C TYR A 278 11.46 -0.93 -9.80
N LYS A 279 11.22 0.16 -10.53
CA LYS A 279 12.14 1.29 -10.64
C LYS A 279 11.76 2.46 -9.74
N ARG A 280 10.45 2.75 -9.57
CA ARG A 280 9.95 3.92 -8.80
C ARG A 280 8.78 3.52 -7.90
N GLY A 281 8.53 4.31 -6.85
CA GLY A 281 7.40 4.11 -5.93
C GLY A 281 6.54 5.37 -5.80
N ILE A 282 5.22 5.20 -5.68
CA ILE A 282 4.31 6.23 -5.15
C ILE A 282 3.64 5.67 -3.88
N ALA A 283 3.81 6.32 -2.74
CA ALA A 283 3.23 5.91 -1.47
C ALA A 283 2.30 7.02 -0.95
N ALA A 284 1.00 6.92 -1.23
CA ALA A 284 -0.01 7.84 -0.70
C ALA A 284 -0.48 7.35 0.68
N SER A 285 -0.21 8.13 1.73
CA SER A 285 -0.58 7.78 3.11
C SER A 285 -0.06 6.40 3.55
N PRO A 286 1.26 6.17 3.59
CA PRO A 286 1.84 4.86 3.93
C PRO A 286 1.39 4.38 5.31
N TYR A 287 0.60 3.31 5.34
CA TYR A 287 0.10 2.71 6.59
C TYR A 287 1.15 1.81 7.23
N LEU A 288 1.72 2.28 8.35
CA LEU A 288 2.66 1.55 9.19
C LEU A 288 1.97 1.14 10.51
N PRO A 289 1.33 -0.03 10.58
CA PRO A 289 0.93 -0.59 11.86
C PRO A 289 2.18 -1.00 12.66
N PHE A 290 1.98 -1.45 13.89
CA PHE A 290 3.07 -2.00 14.68
C PHE A 290 3.69 -3.23 14.03
N GLN A 291 4.99 -3.12 13.78
CA GLN A 291 5.88 -4.11 13.24
C GLN A 291 6.40 -5.08 14.31
N TYR A 292 5.60 -6.08 14.63
CA TYR A 292 6.02 -7.21 15.46
C TYR A 292 6.97 -8.13 14.70
N LYS A 293 7.77 -8.89 15.44
CA LYS A 293 8.41 -10.12 14.93
C LYS A 293 7.34 -11.21 14.84
N TYR A 294 7.50 -12.13 13.89
CA TYR A 294 6.49 -13.14 13.58
C TYR A 294 6.03 -14.02 14.75
N ASP A 295 6.91 -14.26 15.73
CA ASP A 295 6.71 -15.09 16.91
C ASP A 295 6.55 -14.27 18.20
N ASP A 296 6.39 -12.95 18.11
CA ASP A 296 6.08 -12.12 19.28
C ASP A 296 4.74 -12.54 19.91
N ALA A 297 4.55 -12.14 21.16
CA ALA A 297 3.37 -12.50 21.96
C ALA A 297 2.05 -12.10 21.29
N LEU A 298 1.97 -10.91 20.68
CA LEU A 298 0.73 -10.44 20.04
C LEU A 298 0.32 -11.27 18.81
N PRO A 299 1.15 -11.41 17.75
CA PRO A 299 0.77 -12.26 16.61
C PRO A 299 0.50 -13.70 17.03
N THR A 300 1.30 -14.26 17.95
CA THR A 300 1.08 -15.61 18.49
C THR A 300 -0.25 -15.76 19.22
N ALA A 301 -0.65 -14.78 20.05
CA ALA A 301 -1.95 -14.80 20.71
C ALA A 301 -3.10 -14.74 19.70
N ARG A 302 -2.97 -13.91 18.65
CA ARG A 302 -3.97 -13.81 17.59
C ARG A 302 -4.06 -15.09 16.74
N TYR A 303 -2.96 -15.80 16.52
CA TYR A 303 -2.95 -17.13 15.90
C TYR A 303 -3.81 -18.13 16.69
N TYR A 304 -3.64 -18.19 18.01
CA TYR A 304 -4.45 -19.09 18.84
C TYR A 304 -5.91 -18.65 18.99
N ALA A 305 -6.18 -17.34 19.05
CA ALA A 305 -7.55 -16.81 19.02
C ALA A 305 -8.26 -17.18 17.70
N PHE A 306 -7.55 -17.07 16.57
CA PHE A 306 -8.03 -17.50 15.26
C PHE A 306 -8.32 -19.00 15.22
N SER A 307 -7.42 -19.83 15.75
CA SER A 307 -7.64 -21.27 15.89
C SER A 307 -8.91 -21.59 16.69
N GLN A 308 -9.05 -20.99 17.88
CA GLN A 308 -10.21 -21.22 18.73
C GLN A 308 -11.52 -20.78 18.03
N ALA A 309 -11.52 -19.61 17.39
CA ALA A 309 -12.67 -19.10 16.65
C ALA A 309 -13.03 -19.98 15.43
N ALA A 310 -12.06 -20.67 14.83
CA ALA A 310 -12.29 -21.65 13.76
C ALA A 310 -12.72 -23.04 14.28
N GLY A 311 -12.83 -23.24 15.59
CA GLY A 311 -13.10 -24.54 16.21
C GLY A 311 -11.94 -25.52 16.04
N CYS A 312 -10.71 -25.03 16.13
CA CYS A 312 -9.46 -25.80 16.16
C CYS A 312 -8.84 -25.77 17.57
N PRO A 313 -7.91 -26.68 17.91
CA PRO A 313 -7.33 -26.74 19.25
C PRO A 313 -6.43 -25.53 19.56
N GLY A 314 -6.21 -25.25 20.84
CA GLY A 314 -5.28 -24.21 21.31
C GLY A 314 -3.82 -24.67 21.41
N SER A 315 -3.52 -25.93 21.13
CA SER A 315 -2.18 -26.53 21.17
C SER A 315 -2.13 -27.82 20.32
N GLY A 316 -0.93 -28.33 20.05
CA GLY A 316 -0.75 -29.55 19.26
C GLY A 316 -0.91 -29.30 17.75
N ASN A 317 -1.80 -30.03 17.08
CA ASN A 317 -1.98 -29.98 15.61
C ASN A 317 -2.85 -28.80 15.16
N VAL A 318 -2.49 -27.58 15.58
CA VAL A 318 -3.30 -26.38 15.29
C VAL A 318 -3.27 -26.05 13.81
N PHE A 319 -2.08 -25.96 13.20
CA PHE A 319 -1.94 -25.61 11.78
C PHE A 319 -2.67 -26.58 10.86
N ASP A 320 -2.55 -27.90 11.12
CA ASP A 320 -3.13 -28.93 10.25
C ASP A 320 -4.66 -28.93 10.36
N CYS A 321 -5.20 -28.65 11.56
CA CYS A 321 -6.63 -28.42 11.75
C CYS A 321 -7.12 -27.22 10.95
N LEU A 322 -6.41 -26.08 11.03
CA LEU A 322 -6.73 -24.86 10.30
C LEU A 322 -6.72 -25.08 8.78
N VAL A 323 -5.71 -25.80 8.26
CA VAL A 323 -5.63 -26.19 6.84
C VAL A 323 -6.83 -27.04 6.42
N GLY A 324 -7.43 -27.82 7.33
CA GLY A 324 -8.59 -28.68 7.06
C GLY A 324 -9.96 -27.97 7.10
N LYS A 325 -10.05 -26.71 7.54
CA LYS A 325 -11.34 -25.99 7.64
C LYS A 325 -11.82 -25.46 6.29
N ASP A 326 -13.12 -25.24 6.13
CA ASP A 326 -13.64 -24.54 4.96
C ASP A 326 -13.35 -23.03 5.01
N THR A 327 -13.36 -22.37 3.85
CA THR A 327 -13.07 -20.93 3.72
C THR A 327 -14.00 -20.05 4.56
N TYR A 328 -15.29 -20.38 4.61
CA TYR A 328 -16.26 -19.56 5.32
C TYR A 328 -15.97 -19.59 6.84
N THR A 329 -15.72 -20.77 7.41
CA THR A 329 -15.31 -20.91 8.82
C THR A 329 -14.06 -20.11 9.14
N LEU A 330 -13.02 -20.21 8.30
CA LEU A 330 -11.78 -19.44 8.49
C LEU A 330 -12.02 -17.94 8.36
N GLN A 331 -12.84 -17.49 7.41
CA GLN A 331 -13.13 -16.07 7.25
C GLN A 331 -13.94 -15.52 8.43
N GLN A 332 -14.92 -16.27 8.94
CA GLN A 332 -15.66 -15.91 10.15
C GLN A 332 -14.73 -15.80 11.37
N ALA A 333 -13.77 -16.71 11.52
CA ALA A 333 -12.76 -16.64 12.57
C ALA A 333 -11.86 -15.40 12.41
N SER A 334 -11.42 -15.08 11.19
CA SER A 334 -10.61 -13.88 10.90
C SER A 334 -11.38 -12.59 11.25
N TYR A 335 -12.66 -12.55 10.89
CA TYR A 335 -13.56 -11.45 11.25
C TYR A 335 -13.73 -11.35 12.77
N ALA A 336 -14.01 -12.45 13.46
CA ALA A 336 -14.19 -12.45 14.92
C ALA A 336 -12.95 -11.95 15.68
N VAL A 337 -11.75 -12.38 15.29
CA VAL A 337 -10.50 -11.88 15.90
C VAL A 337 -10.28 -10.39 15.61
N THR A 338 -10.63 -9.93 14.40
CA THR A 338 -10.54 -8.51 14.05
C THR A 338 -11.48 -7.67 14.91
N GLN A 339 -12.74 -8.08 15.09
CA GLN A 339 -13.70 -7.33 15.90
C GLN A 339 -13.41 -7.31 17.41
N GLN A 340 -12.44 -8.12 17.88
CA GLN A 340 -11.92 -8.07 19.25
C GLN A 340 -10.69 -7.17 19.39
N SER A 341 -10.19 -6.61 18.28
CA SER A 341 -9.06 -5.68 18.29
C SER A 341 -9.50 -4.28 18.72
N PRO A 342 -8.55 -3.40 19.12
CA PRO A 342 -8.85 -2.00 19.38
C PRO A 342 -9.60 -1.32 18.22
N TYR A 343 -10.36 -0.27 18.54
CA TYR A 343 -11.10 0.49 17.53
C TYR A 343 -10.21 0.89 16.34
N GLY A 344 -10.74 0.74 15.12
CA GLY A 344 -10.04 1.10 13.88
C GLY A 344 -8.95 0.11 13.46
N TYR A 345 -8.71 -0.98 14.21
CA TYR A 345 -7.61 -1.91 13.94
C TYR A 345 -8.08 -3.16 13.19
N TRP A 346 -7.12 -3.78 12.50
CA TRP A 346 -7.25 -5.12 11.94
C TRP A 346 -6.59 -6.17 12.84
N GLY A 347 -7.06 -7.41 12.72
CA GLY A 347 -6.51 -8.53 13.48
C GLY A 347 -5.15 -9.02 12.96
N PHE A 348 -4.78 -8.77 11.71
CA PHE A 348 -3.58 -9.39 11.13
C PHE A 348 -2.82 -8.38 10.26
N TRP A 349 -1.50 -8.33 10.42
CA TRP A 349 -0.62 -7.33 9.82
C TRP A 349 0.70 -7.96 9.36
N PRO A 350 1.47 -7.27 8.50
CA PRO A 350 2.84 -7.67 8.17
C PRO A 350 3.72 -7.79 9.42
N VAL A 351 4.56 -8.84 9.47
CA VAL A 351 5.51 -9.10 10.55
C VAL A 351 6.96 -9.11 10.04
N THR A 352 7.93 -8.89 10.93
CA THR A 352 9.33 -9.15 10.60
C THR A 352 9.52 -10.66 10.54
N ASP A 353 9.84 -11.19 9.36
CA ASP A 353 9.92 -12.62 9.07
C ASP A 353 11.35 -13.14 8.90
N ASN A 354 12.33 -12.24 8.94
CA ASN A 354 13.75 -12.50 8.69
C ASN A 354 14.10 -13.01 7.28
N SER A 355 13.14 -12.95 6.35
CA SER A 355 13.28 -13.41 4.96
C SER A 355 13.04 -12.27 3.98
N TYR A 356 11.79 -11.80 3.88
CA TYR A 356 11.43 -10.67 3.02
C TYR A 356 11.51 -9.35 3.79
N ILE A 357 10.91 -9.31 4.99
CA ILE A 357 10.95 -8.17 5.92
C ILE A 357 11.92 -8.54 7.03
N MET A 358 13.17 -8.05 6.91
CA MET A 358 14.28 -8.50 7.76
C MET A 358 14.55 -7.62 8.99
N SER A 359 13.87 -6.48 9.10
CA SER A 359 14.00 -5.55 10.22
C SER A 359 12.77 -4.65 10.29
N ARG A 360 12.64 -3.94 11.41
CA ARG A 360 11.62 -2.91 11.56
C ARG A 360 11.82 -1.78 10.53
N PRO A 361 10.75 -1.23 9.94
CA PRO A 361 10.81 -0.08 9.05
C PRO A 361 11.60 1.09 9.63
N SER A 362 11.35 1.48 10.90
CA SER A 362 12.11 2.54 11.58
C SER A 362 13.64 2.34 11.52
N GLN A 363 14.12 1.14 11.86
CA GLN A 363 15.53 0.78 11.84
C GLN A 363 16.12 0.86 10.43
N GLN A 364 15.36 0.40 9.43
CA GLN A 364 15.86 0.36 8.06
C GLN A 364 15.81 1.72 7.36
N PHE A 365 14.84 2.57 7.69
CA PHE A 365 14.80 3.96 7.23
C PHE A 365 15.97 4.75 7.77
N ALA A 366 16.30 4.59 9.05
CA ALA A 366 17.49 5.20 9.64
C ALA A 366 18.79 4.75 8.94
N ALA A 367 18.85 3.50 8.49
CA ALA A 367 19.97 2.98 7.70
C ALA A 367 19.97 3.41 6.23
N LYS A 368 18.90 4.05 5.74
CA LYS A 368 18.71 4.51 4.34
C LYS A 368 18.94 3.42 3.28
N LYS A 369 18.61 2.17 3.61
CA LYS A 369 18.78 1.01 2.72
C LYS A 369 17.47 0.67 2.00
N MET A 370 17.25 1.33 0.88
CA MET A 370 16.00 1.21 0.10
C MET A 370 16.21 0.57 -1.28
N ASN A 371 15.22 -0.19 -1.74
CA ASN A 371 15.01 -0.60 -3.12
C ASN A 371 14.38 0.53 -3.94
N GLY A 372 14.41 0.43 -5.28
CA GLY A 372 13.93 1.47 -6.18
C GLY A 372 14.86 2.69 -6.29
N LYS A 373 14.60 3.56 -7.26
CA LYS A 373 15.39 4.77 -7.54
C LYS A 373 14.72 6.05 -7.04
N SER A 374 13.41 6.12 -7.07
CA SER A 374 12.70 7.36 -6.75
C SER A 374 11.39 7.08 -6.03
N LEU A 375 11.01 7.97 -5.12
CA LEU A 375 9.77 7.89 -4.37
C LEU A 375 8.98 9.21 -4.45
N LEU A 376 7.71 9.14 -4.82
CA LEU A 376 6.74 10.21 -4.51
C LEU A 376 5.94 9.73 -3.31
N VAL A 377 5.94 10.46 -2.22
CA VAL A 377 5.23 10.08 -1.00
C VAL A 377 4.34 11.24 -0.57
N GLY A 378 3.20 10.94 0.05
CA GLY A 378 2.35 11.98 0.59
C GLY A 378 1.43 11.48 1.68
N ASN A 379 0.66 12.41 2.24
CA ASN A 379 -0.37 12.13 3.23
C ASN A 379 -1.55 13.09 3.06
N ASN A 380 -2.70 12.70 3.57
CA ASN A 380 -3.86 13.56 3.73
C ASN A 380 -3.69 14.44 4.98
N ALA A 381 -4.33 15.61 5.03
CA ALA A 381 -4.20 16.53 6.19
C ALA A 381 -4.80 15.93 7.47
N ASN A 382 -5.90 15.18 7.34
CA ASN A 382 -6.69 14.64 8.44
C ASN A 382 -6.76 13.09 8.39
N GLU A 383 -5.63 12.41 8.54
CA GLU A 383 -5.56 10.94 8.45
C GLU A 383 -6.29 10.20 9.59
N GLY A 384 -6.30 10.77 10.80
CA GLY A 384 -6.56 10.01 12.02
C GLY A 384 -8.02 9.75 12.35
N GLY A 385 -8.94 10.65 11.95
CA GLY A 385 -10.33 10.65 12.44
C GLY A 385 -11.08 9.34 12.23
N LEU A 386 -10.78 8.62 11.14
CA LEU A 386 -11.38 7.31 10.83
C LEU A 386 -10.99 6.20 11.83
N PHE A 387 -9.83 6.33 12.48
CA PHE A 387 -9.17 5.23 13.21
C PHE A 387 -9.12 5.42 14.72
N VAL A 388 -9.63 6.54 15.22
CA VAL A 388 -9.63 6.87 16.65
C VAL A 388 -11.07 6.79 17.16
N PRO A 389 -11.31 6.19 18.36
CA PRO A 389 -12.64 6.21 18.96
C PRO A 389 -13.16 7.65 19.09
N PRO A 390 -14.41 7.95 18.71
CA PRO A 390 -14.97 9.30 18.76
C PRO A 390 -15.48 9.67 20.18
N THR A 391 -14.75 9.26 21.22
CA THR A 391 -15.17 9.35 22.62
C THR A 391 -14.09 9.92 23.54
N LEU A 392 -12.99 10.45 23.00
CA LEU A 392 -11.83 10.89 23.77
C LEU A 392 -11.94 12.38 24.12
N THR A 393 -12.71 12.69 25.16
CA THR A 393 -13.07 14.07 25.50
C THR A 393 -12.16 14.71 26.55
N THR A 394 -11.59 13.91 27.44
CA THR A 394 -10.73 14.37 28.54
C THR A 394 -9.28 13.92 28.34
N GLN A 395 -8.36 14.53 29.10
CA GLN A 395 -6.96 14.08 29.09
C GLN A 395 -6.84 12.64 29.62
N ASP A 396 -7.67 12.25 30.59
CA ASP A 396 -7.68 10.90 31.13
C ASP A 396 -8.17 9.89 30.08
N ASP A 397 -9.20 10.23 29.29
CA ASP A 397 -9.67 9.39 28.18
C ASP A 397 -8.53 9.15 27.17
N LEU A 398 -7.83 10.22 26.78
CA LEU A 398 -6.71 10.16 25.86
C LEU A 398 -5.57 9.29 26.42
N VAL A 399 -5.13 9.56 27.65
CA VAL A 399 -4.02 8.81 28.28
C VAL A 399 -4.39 7.33 28.42
N ASN A 400 -5.62 7.03 28.83
CA ASN A 400 -6.09 5.66 28.94
C ASN A 400 -6.11 4.96 27.58
N TRP A 401 -6.64 5.60 26.53
CA TRP A 401 -6.61 5.03 25.18
C TRP A 401 -5.17 4.83 24.69
N LEU A 402 -4.29 5.80 24.90
CA LEU A 402 -2.88 5.68 24.52
C LEU A 402 -2.18 4.54 25.27
N GLN A 403 -2.43 4.36 26.56
CA GLN A 403 -1.76 3.33 27.35
C GLN A 403 -2.34 1.91 27.15
N THR A 404 -3.61 1.79 26.73
CA THR A 404 -4.29 0.48 26.66
C THR A 404 -4.47 -0.04 25.23
N ALA A 405 -4.63 0.85 24.27
CA ALA A 405 -4.96 0.50 22.89
C ALA A 405 -3.83 0.89 21.92
N GLN A 406 -3.33 2.13 22.01
CA GLN A 406 -2.38 2.64 21.03
C GLN A 406 -0.94 2.23 21.33
N PHE A 407 -0.42 2.49 22.53
CA PHE A 407 1.00 2.33 22.87
C PHE A 407 1.17 1.54 24.19
N PRO A 408 0.71 0.28 24.26
CA PRO A 408 0.66 -0.47 25.51
C PRO A 408 2.03 -0.74 26.15
N ASN A 409 3.11 -0.65 25.38
CA ASN A 409 4.46 -0.92 25.85
C ASN A 409 5.23 0.35 26.29
N LEU A 410 4.64 1.54 26.14
CA LEU A 410 5.31 2.77 26.57
C LEU A 410 5.21 2.95 28.08
N THR A 411 6.30 3.43 28.68
CA THR A 411 6.29 3.91 30.05
C THR A 411 5.55 5.24 30.16
N PRO A 412 5.03 5.62 31.34
CA PRO A 412 4.39 6.93 31.53
C PRO A 412 5.28 8.11 31.14
N ALA A 413 6.61 8.00 31.35
CA ALA A 413 7.56 9.03 30.96
C ALA A 413 7.66 9.18 29.42
N GLN A 414 7.71 8.07 28.69
CA GLN A 414 7.74 8.09 27.23
C GLN A 414 6.42 8.58 26.64
N LEU A 415 5.30 8.19 27.23
CA LEU A 415 3.98 8.69 26.85
C LEU A 415 3.88 10.21 27.04
N ASN A 416 4.41 10.72 28.15
CA ASN A 416 4.49 12.16 28.41
C ASN A 416 5.34 12.90 27.37
N THR A 417 6.36 12.27 26.77
CA THR A 417 7.11 12.86 25.66
C THR A 417 6.21 13.07 24.43
N ILE A 418 5.37 12.10 24.07
CA ILE A 418 4.41 12.23 22.96
C ILE A 418 3.39 13.32 23.25
N LEU A 419 2.84 13.34 24.46
CA LEU A 419 1.88 14.35 24.90
C LEU A 419 2.51 15.76 24.90
N ALA A 420 3.71 15.92 25.43
CA ALA A 420 4.41 17.21 25.46
C ALA A 420 4.72 17.73 24.04
N ALA A 421 5.04 16.83 23.10
CA ALA A 421 5.26 17.18 21.70
C ALA A 421 3.97 17.58 20.97
N ASN A 422 2.80 17.15 21.47
CA ASN A 422 1.48 17.48 20.95
C ASN A 422 0.71 18.31 21.99
N PRO A 423 1.08 19.58 22.27
CA PRO A 423 0.41 20.37 23.30
C PRO A 423 -1.04 20.69 22.92
N ASN A 424 -1.94 20.66 23.90
CA ASN A 424 -3.34 21.02 23.73
C ASN A 424 -3.75 22.02 24.82
N ASP A 425 -3.11 23.19 24.78
CA ASP A 425 -3.28 24.31 25.70
C ASP A 425 -4.49 25.21 25.34
N ALA A 426 -5.05 25.05 24.14
CA ALA A 426 -6.25 25.71 23.65
C ALA A 426 -7.35 24.69 23.31
N LEU A 427 -8.59 25.15 23.16
CA LEU A 427 -9.74 24.33 22.74
C LEU A 427 -9.97 23.04 23.56
N THR A 428 -9.78 23.09 24.88
CA THR A 428 -10.01 21.94 25.77
C THR A 428 -11.49 21.62 25.99
N SER A 429 -12.40 22.51 25.59
CA SER A 429 -13.84 22.25 25.59
C SER A 429 -14.24 21.51 24.32
N ALA A 430 -14.92 20.36 24.47
CA ALA A 430 -15.49 19.60 23.35
C ALA A 430 -16.49 20.41 22.49
N THR A 431 -17.00 21.54 23.00
CA THR A 431 -17.91 22.45 22.29
C THR A 431 -17.22 23.63 21.60
N GLY A 432 -15.88 23.63 21.56
CA GLY A 432 -15.10 24.65 20.84
C GLY A 432 -15.36 24.66 19.33
N PRO A 433 -14.94 25.71 18.60
CA PRO A 433 -15.09 25.78 17.16
C PRO A 433 -14.35 24.65 16.43
N HIS A 434 -14.91 24.21 15.30
CA HIS A 434 -14.32 23.24 14.37
C HIS A 434 -14.05 23.93 13.03
N TYR A 435 -12.83 23.82 12.49
CA TYR A 435 -12.44 24.39 11.20
C TYR A 435 -11.13 23.76 10.68
N GLU A 436 -10.89 23.85 9.37
CA GLU A 436 -9.60 23.45 8.79
C GLU A 436 -8.49 24.41 9.17
N THR A 437 -7.33 23.86 9.51
CA THR A 437 -6.13 24.65 9.73
C THR A 437 -5.49 24.98 8.38
N ASN A 438 -4.71 26.06 8.35
CA ASN A 438 -3.87 26.37 7.18
C ASN A 438 -2.47 25.71 7.28
N GLY A 439 -2.22 24.96 8.35
CA GLY A 439 -0.95 24.32 8.67
C GLY A 439 0.23 25.24 8.98
N LEU A 440 0.07 26.58 8.98
CA LEU A 440 1.18 27.53 9.10
C LEU A 440 1.05 28.49 10.27
N THR A 441 -0.16 28.90 10.63
CA THR A 441 -0.38 29.96 11.63
C THR A 441 -1.62 29.69 12.48
N GLY A 442 -1.60 30.13 13.73
CA GLY A 442 -2.74 29.96 14.64
C GLY A 442 -2.81 28.55 15.20
N LEU A 443 -4.03 28.03 15.39
CA LEU A 443 -4.24 26.65 15.81
C LEU A 443 -3.93 25.68 14.66
N THR A 444 -3.34 24.53 15.00
CA THR A 444 -2.88 23.53 14.04
C THR A 444 -3.65 22.22 14.21
N ALA A 445 -3.34 21.23 13.36
CA ALA A 445 -3.96 19.90 13.41
C ALA A 445 -3.83 19.20 14.77
N VAL A 446 -2.97 19.68 15.67
CA VAL A 446 -2.87 19.19 17.05
C VAL A 446 -4.12 19.57 17.88
N GLN A 447 -4.70 20.73 17.61
CA GLN A 447 -5.75 21.34 18.45
C GLN A 447 -7.13 21.34 17.79
N VAL A 448 -7.21 21.48 16.46
CA VAL A 448 -8.48 21.61 15.74
C VAL A 448 -8.45 21.06 14.32
N SER A 449 -9.59 20.52 13.90
CA SER A 449 -9.99 20.25 12.52
C SER A 449 -11.50 20.52 12.38
N GLN A 450 -12.11 20.26 11.22
CA GLN A 450 -13.57 20.25 11.11
C GLN A 450 -14.24 19.04 11.80
N ASP A 451 -13.50 17.96 12.03
CA ASP A 451 -14.02 16.72 12.63
C ASP A 451 -14.02 16.80 14.15
N ALA A 452 -12.97 17.37 14.74
CA ALA A 452 -12.78 17.40 16.18
C ALA A 452 -11.98 18.62 16.65
N ASN A 453 -12.06 18.90 17.95
CA ASN A 453 -11.18 19.81 18.67
C ASN A 453 -10.62 19.12 19.93
N GLY A 454 -9.73 19.81 20.63
CA GLY A 454 -9.29 19.43 21.97
C GLY A 454 -8.62 18.05 22.01
N GLN A 455 -8.96 17.25 23.03
CA GLN A 455 -8.31 15.94 23.23
C GLN A 455 -8.65 14.93 22.13
N GLN A 456 -9.85 15.01 21.53
CA GLN A 456 -10.22 14.14 20.42
C GLN A 456 -9.37 14.46 19.19
N GLN A 457 -9.21 15.76 18.84
CA GLN A 457 -8.35 16.13 17.73
C GLN A 457 -6.88 15.81 17.99
N ARG A 458 -6.42 16.02 19.22
CA ARG A 458 -5.07 15.63 19.64
C ARG A 458 -4.85 14.12 19.46
N ALA A 459 -5.84 13.30 19.81
CA ALA A 459 -5.80 11.86 19.58
C ALA A 459 -5.73 11.52 18.08
N ASN A 460 -6.59 12.15 17.28
CA ASN A 460 -6.59 12.02 15.81
C ASN A 460 -5.21 12.36 15.23
N ASN A 461 -4.59 13.45 15.68
CA ASN A 461 -3.26 13.85 15.21
C ASN A 461 -2.15 12.90 15.68
N ILE A 462 -2.18 12.46 16.94
CA ILE A 462 -1.21 11.48 17.46
C ILE A 462 -1.27 10.17 16.65
N TYR A 463 -2.48 9.71 16.30
CA TYR A 463 -2.66 8.55 15.45
C TYR A 463 -2.14 8.79 14.03
N ALA A 464 -2.57 9.89 13.42
CA ALA A 464 -2.16 10.30 12.07
C ALA A 464 -0.64 10.33 11.93
N GLU A 465 0.05 10.94 12.90
CA GLU A 465 1.50 11.08 12.90
C GLU A 465 2.21 9.75 13.09
N ALA A 466 1.81 8.95 14.07
CA ALA A 466 2.46 7.67 14.34
C ALA A 466 2.31 6.67 13.18
N ILE A 467 1.17 6.68 12.48
CA ILE A 467 0.76 5.59 11.59
C ILE A 467 0.86 5.94 10.10
N PHE A 468 0.77 7.22 9.72
CA PHE A 468 0.76 7.64 8.31
C PHE A 468 1.76 8.77 8.00
N VAL A 469 1.64 9.88 8.73
CA VAL A 469 2.32 11.13 8.37
C VAL A 469 3.83 11.06 8.66
N CYS A 470 4.25 10.60 9.83
CA CYS A 470 5.68 10.45 10.10
C CYS A 470 6.34 9.34 9.27
N PRO A 471 5.69 8.19 9.03
CA PRO A 471 6.16 7.23 8.03
C PRO A 471 6.41 7.85 6.65
N ALA A 472 5.56 8.77 6.18
CA ALA A 472 5.79 9.50 4.93
C ALA A 472 7.07 10.36 4.96
N TYR A 473 7.31 11.07 6.08
CA TYR A 473 8.53 11.87 6.29
C TYR A 473 9.79 10.99 6.34
N TRP A 474 9.74 9.88 7.06
CA TRP A 474 10.87 8.96 7.19
C TRP A 474 11.20 8.28 5.87
N LEU A 475 10.20 7.92 5.09
CA LEU A 475 10.37 7.40 3.73
C LEU A 475 11.03 8.43 2.81
N ALA A 476 10.58 9.68 2.83
CA ALA A 476 11.20 10.74 2.03
C ALA A 476 12.70 10.90 2.39
N SER A 477 13.02 10.88 3.68
CA SER A 477 14.39 10.93 4.19
C SER A 477 15.21 9.69 3.85
N ALA A 478 14.62 8.49 3.90
CA ALA A 478 15.32 7.23 3.60
C ALA A 478 15.78 7.14 2.13
N TYR A 479 15.01 7.73 1.21
CA TYR A 479 15.40 7.85 -0.21
C TYR A 479 16.29 9.05 -0.49
N SER A 480 16.39 10.01 0.43
CA SER A 480 17.26 11.19 0.33
C SER A 480 18.58 10.93 1.07
N GLY A 481 19.67 10.73 0.32
CA GLY A 481 20.99 10.47 0.92
C GLY A 481 21.24 9.01 1.31
N GLY A 482 20.42 8.08 0.81
CA GLY A 482 20.69 6.64 0.81
C GLY A 482 21.69 6.26 -0.28
N LYS A 483 21.28 5.39 -1.22
CA LYS A 483 22.14 5.00 -2.34
C LYS A 483 22.28 6.16 -3.34
N ALA A 484 23.47 6.29 -3.94
CA ALA A 484 23.74 7.31 -4.95
C ALA A 484 22.67 7.32 -6.06
N GLY A 485 22.11 8.50 -6.33
CA GLY A 485 21.08 8.72 -7.34
C GLY A 485 19.65 8.37 -6.91
N GLN A 486 19.39 8.13 -5.62
CA GLN A 486 18.02 8.08 -5.10
C GLN A 486 17.48 9.48 -4.81
N SER A 487 16.16 9.66 -4.97
CA SER A 487 15.47 10.94 -4.72
C SER A 487 14.04 10.72 -4.27
N ALA A 488 13.51 11.62 -3.46
CA ALA A 488 12.12 11.61 -3.04
C ALA A 488 11.45 12.98 -3.18
N TRP A 489 10.13 12.99 -3.21
CA TRP A 489 9.29 14.19 -3.12
C TRP A 489 8.16 13.93 -2.14
N LEU A 490 7.84 14.91 -1.29
CA LEU A 490 6.77 14.82 -0.30
C LEU A 490 5.64 15.80 -0.64
N TYR A 491 4.38 15.34 -0.62
CA TYR A 491 3.20 16.21 -0.66
C TYR A 491 2.27 16.02 0.53
N GLN A 492 1.50 17.06 0.85
CA GLN A 492 0.28 16.91 1.64
C GLN A 492 -0.93 17.20 0.74
N TYR A 493 -1.95 16.35 0.79
CA TYR A 493 -3.27 16.65 0.25
C TYR A 493 -4.10 17.39 1.30
N SER A 494 -4.60 18.57 0.99
CA SER A 494 -5.29 19.46 1.95
C SER A 494 -6.61 20.02 1.44
N VAL A 495 -7.13 19.50 0.33
CA VAL A 495 -8.48 19.85 -0.14
C VAL A 495 -9.50 19.40 0.91
N PRO A 496 -10.24 20.32 1.57
CA PRO A 496 -11.07 20.00 2.72
C PRO A 496 -12.15 18.95 2.41
N TYR A 497 -12.42 17.96 3.27
CA TYR A 497 -11.83 17.72 4.60
C TYR A 497 -10.49 16.96 4.59
N ALA A 498 -9.99 16.53 3.43
CA ALA A 498 -8.72 15.78 3.33
C ALA A 498 -8.56 14.66 4.37
N SER A 499 -9.60 13.84 4.54
CA SER A 499 -9.51 12.63 5.36
C SER A 499 -8.64 11.56 4.70
N HIS A 500 -8.26 10.52 5.45
CA HIS A 500 -7.63 9.33 4.88
C HIS A 500 -8.38 8.82 3.64
N GLY A 501 -7.66 8.60 2.54
CA GLY A 501 -8.19 8.16 1.24
C GLY A 501 -8.96 9.21 0.43
N ALA A 502 -9.12 10.45 0.92
CA ALA A 502 -9.85 11.51 0.20
C ALA A 502 -9.16 11.97 -1.09
N ASP A 503 -7.88 11.64 -1.25
CA ASP A 503 -7.07 11.96 -2.42
C ASP A 503 -7.24 10.95 -3.57
N VAL A 504 -7.76 9.74 -3.30
CA VAL A 504 -7.98 8.68 -4.32
C VAL A 504 -8.85 9.12 -5.49
N PRO A 505 -10.04 9.75 -5.27
CA PRO A 505 -10.84 10.33 -6.36
C PRO A 505 -10.08 11.35 -7.22
N GLY A 506 -9.10 12.05 -6.63
CA GLY A 506 -8.32 13.07 -7.32
C GLY A 506 -7.45 12.48 -8.43
N TYR A 507 -6.79 11.35 -8.19
CA TYR A 507 -5.92 10.71 -9.18
C TYR A 507 -6.57 9.57 -9.99
N PHE A 508 -7.54 8.82 -9.47
CA PHE A 508 -8.20 7.75 -10.23
C PHE A 508 -9.64 8.03 -10.64
N GLY A 509 -10.32 8.97 -9.98
CA GLY A 509 -11.72 9.26 -10.22
C GLY A 509 -12.68 8.20 -9.66
N PRO A 510 -14.00 8.46 -9.78
CA PRO A 510 -14.59 9.73 -10.22
C PRO A 510 -14.33 10.85 -9.21
N GLN A 511 -14.17 12.09 -9.68
CA GLN A 511 -13.89 13.25 -8.82
C GLN A 511 -15.04 13.52 -7.84
N THR A 512 -14.71 13.98 -6.64
CA THR A 512 -15.69 14.48 -5.67
C THR A 512 -16.01 15.96 -5.95
N PRO A 513 -17.17 16.50 -5.51
CA PRO A 513 -17.55 17.88 -5.82
C PRO A 513 -16.56 18.96 -5.35
N ASN A 514 -15.74 18.66 -4.35
CA ASN A 514 -14.68 19.51 -3.85
C ASN A 514 -13.35 19.41 -4.61
N GLN A 515 -13.30 18.64 -5.70
CA GLN A 515 -12.15 18.52 -6.59
C GLN A 515 -12.55 19.08 -7.95
N SER A 516 -12.09 20.29 -8.29
CA SER A 516 -12.35 20.86 -9.62
C SER A 516 -11.64 20.07 -10.71
N ASP A 517 -12.11 20.23 -11.95
CA ASP A 517 -11.45 19.66 -13.14
C ASP A 517 -9.97 20.05 -13.23
N ASP A 518 -9.65 21.31 -12.90
CA ASP A 518 -8.28 21.82 -12.86
C ASP A 518 -7.43 21.13 -11.79
N PHE A 519 -7.96 20.94 -10.58
CA PHE A 519 -7.27 20.26 -9.50
C PHE A 519 -6.97 18.81 -9.85
N ALA A 520 -7.99 18.07 -10.25
CA ALA A 520 -7.86 16.66 -10.56
C ALA A 520 -6.95 16.44 -11.78
N ARG A 521 -7.03 17.29 -12.81
CA ARG A 521 -6.10 17.26 -13.94
C ARG A 521 -4.66 17.50 -13.48
N ALA A 522 -4.42 18.51 -12.64
CA ALA A 522 -3.08 18.81 -12.13
C ALA A 522 -2.53 17.63 -11.31
N PHE A 523 -3.33 17.06 -10.42
CA PHE A 523 -2.91 15.96 -9.56
C PHE A 523 -2.63 14.67 -10.34
N ARG A 524 -3.48 14.33 -11.31
CA ARG A 524 -3.25 13.21 -12.25
C ARG A 524 -1.96 13.39 -13.05
N ARG A 525 -1.67 14.63 -13.47
CA ARG A 525 -0.44 14.97 -14.20
C ARG A 525 0.81 14.88 -13.32
N ILE A 526 0.71 15.24 -12.04
CA ILE A 526 1.78 15.04 -11.06
C ILE A 526 2.15 13.55 -10.97
N TRP A 527 1.15 12.69 -10.72
CA TRP A 527 1.36 11.24 -10.64
C TRP A 527 1.88 10.65 -11.95
N GLY A 528 1.26 11.00 -13.08
CA GLY A 528 1.65 10.46 -14.37
C GLY A 528 2.97 11.00 -14.91
N ASN A 529 3.40 12.21 -14.57
CA ASN A 529 4.77 12.67 -14.82
C ASN A 529 5.75 11.82 -14.02
N PHE A 530 5.48 11.58 -12.74
CA PHE A 530 6.36 10.75 -11.93
C PHE A 530 6.51 9.32 -12.49
N VAL A 531 5.42 8.70 -12.95
CA VAL A 531 5.46 7.37 -13.60
C VAL A 531 6.30 7.40 -14.89
N ARG A 532 6.14 8.42 -15.73
CA ARG A 532 6.79 8.50 -17.05
C ARG A 532 8.24 8.94 -16.99
N THR A 533 8.55 9.95 -16.17
CA THR A 533 9.85 10.63 -16.15
C THR A 533 10.63 10.36 -14.86
N GLY A 534 9.94 10.10 -13.75
CA GLY A 534 10.54 10.02 -12.42
C GLY A 534 10.58 11.33 -11.65
N THR A 535 9.93 12.39 -12.15
CA THR A 535 9.76 13.66 -11.44
C THR A 535 8.27 14.03 -11.40
N PRO A 536 7.77 14.57 -10.29
CA PRO A 536 6.35 14.93 -10.17
C PRO A 536 6.00 16.30 -10.76
N SER A 537 6.99 17.09 -11.16
CA SER A 537 6.78 18.47 -11.61
C SER A 537 5.90 18.57 -12.86
N ILE A 538 5.02 19.56 -12.91
CA ILE A 538 4.08 19.85 -14.02
C ILE A 538 4.25 21.28 -14.53
N SER A 539 3.61 21.68 -15.63
CA SER A 539 3.69 23.06 -16.10
C SER A 539 2.91 24.02 -15.18
N ALA A 540 3.30 25.30 -15.17
CA ALA A 540 2.58 26.34 -14.44
C ALA A 540 1.10 26.41 -14.82
N GLN A 541 0.79 26.26 -16.12
CA GLN A 541 -0.58 26.27 -16.64
C GLN A 541 -1.42 25.13 -16.05
N LEU A 542 -0.85 23.93 -15.92
CA LEU A 542 -1.53 22.82 -15.28
C LEU A 542 -1.67 23.05 -13.77
N ALA A 543 -0.61 23.54 -13.12
CA ALA A 543 -0.60 23.72 -11.68
C ALA A 543 -1.58 24.80 -11.20
N ASN A 544 -1.66 25.92 -11.91
CA ASN A 544 -2.58 27.01 -11.59
C ASN A 544 -4.02 26.71 -12.04
N GLY A 545 -4.19 25.89 -13.08
CA GLY A 545 -5.51 25.59 -13.66
C GLY A 545 -5.97 26.65 -14.68
N ALA A 546 -6.85 26.24 -15.59
CA ALA A 546 -7.43 27.13 -16.59
C ALA A 546 -8.37 28.19 -16.00
N ALA A 547 -8.99 27.91 -14.84
CA ALA A 547 -9.84 28.83 -14.11
C ALA A 547 -9.07 29.90 -13.30
N SER A 548 -7.73 29.84 -13.28
CA SER A 548 -6.89 30.88 -12.69
C SER A 548 -6.94 32.17 -13.50
N GLU A 549 -6.89 33.32 -12.82
CA GLU A 549 -6.77 34.64 -13.46
C GLU A 549 -5.43 34.81 -14.21
N ASN A 550 -4.40 34.08 -13.80
CA ASN A 550 -3.10 34.05 -14.47
C ASN A 550 -2.52 32.63 -14.50
N PRO A 551 -2.97 31.76 -15.43
CA PRO A 551 -2.50 30.38 -15.51
C PRO A 551 -0.98 30.25 -15.75
N GLY A 552 -0.34 31.27 -16.34
CA GLY A 552 1.09 31.29 -16.60
C GLY A 552 1.96 31.73 -15.40
N ALA A 553 1.36 32.11 -14.27
CA ALA A 553 2.11 32.58 -13.10
C ALA A 553 3.06 31.51 -12.56
N PRO A 554 4.23 31.87 -12.00
CA PRO A 554 5.11 30.91 -11.34
C PRO A 554 4.37 30.09 -10.28
N ASN A 555 4.54 28.77 -10.31
CA ASN A 555 3.89 27.86 -9.37
C ASN A 555 4.92 26.84 -8.83
N PRO A 556 4.93 26.54 -7.52
CA PRO A 556 5.89 25.62 -6.91
C PRO A 556 5.85 24.20 -7.48
N ALA A 557 4.73 23.74 -8.04
CA ALA A 557 4.65 22.45 -8.71
C ALA A 557 5.46 22.38 -10.03
N THR A 558 5.95 23.53 -10.54
CA THR A 558 6.76 23.59 -11.78
C THR A 558 8.20 23.15 -11.57
N ASN A 559 8.78 23.55 -10.45
CA ASN A 559 10.14 23.20 -10.06
C ASN A 559 10.09 22.59 -8.67
N TRP A 560 9.28 21.54 -8.50
CA TRP A 560 9.11 20.90 -7.21
C TRP A 560 10.45 20.30 -6.75
N PRO A 561 11.07 20.86 -5.69
CA PRO A 561 12.35 20.39 -5.21
C PRO A 561 12.23 18.96 -4.68
N ALA A 562 13.25 18.14 -4.96
CA ALA A 562 13.40 16.87 -4.27
C ALA A 562 13.63 17.13 -2.77
N TRP A 563 13.15 16.20 -1.94
CA TRP A 563 13.37 16.19 -0.51
C TRP A 563 14.87 16.28 -0.19
N ASN A 564 15.19 17.13 0.78
CA ASN A 564 16.53 17.33 1.30
C ASN A 564 16.44 17.46 2.83
N ASP A 565 17.13 16.59 3.56
CA ASP A 565 17.08 16.58 5.03
C ASP A 565 17.58 17.89 5.66
N ALA A 566 18.46 18.64 4.98
CA ALA A 566 18.96 19.93 5.47
C ALA A 566 17.94 21.07 5.30
N ALA A 567 17.01 20.94 4.36
CA ALA A 567 15.96 21.92 4.09
C ALA A 567 14.71 21.19 3.57
N PRO A 568 14.01 20.43 4.43
CA PRO A 568 12.95 19.55 3.97
C PRO A 568 11.71 20.37 3.60
N GLN A 569 11.18 20.12 2.41
CA GLN A 569 10.02 20.84 1.87
C GLN A 569 8.96 19.85 1.40
N LEU A 570 7.70 20.28 1.50
CA LEU A 570 6.56 19.54 0.96
C LEU A 570 5.73 20.44 0.04
N LEU A 571 5.11 19.84 -0.98
CA LEU A 571 4.10 20.52 -1.78
C LEU A 571 2.73 20.33 -1.13
N ASN A 572 2.08 21.42 -0.74
CA ASN A 572 0.71 21.42 -0.26
C ASN A 572 -0.25 21.49 -1.46
N LEU A 573 -0.97 20.41 -1.70
CA LEU A 573 -2.02 20.31 -2.72
C LEU A 573 -3.35 20.73 -2.09
N ASN A 574 -3.71 21.99 -2.28
CA ASN A 574 -4.94 22.58 -1.74
C ASN A 574 -5.72 23.34 -2.83
N THR A 575 -6.95 23.71 -2.50
CA THR A 575 -7.84 24.55 -3.30
C THR A 575 -8.29 25.79 -2.54
N THR A 576 -8.79 26.79 -3.24
CA THR A 576 -9.42 28.00 -2.68
C THR A 576 -10.65 28.39 -3.49
N GLY A 577 -11.48 29.27 -2.95
CA GLY A 577 -12.74 29.68 -3.56
C GLY A 577 -13.81 28.59 -3.47
N GLY A 578 -14.73 28.58 -4.43
CA GLY A 578 -15.88 27.69 -4.46
C GLY A 578 -17.03 28.12 -3.53
N VAL A 579 -18.13 27.40 -3.64
CA VAL A 579 -19.35 27.58 -2.84
C VAL A 579 -19.37 26.52 -1.74
N PRO A 580 -19.58 26.91 -0.47
CA PRO A 580 -19.59 25.94 0.63
C PRO A 580 -20.80 25.01 0.54
N TYR A 581 -20.58 23.73 0.83
CA TYR A 581 -21.62 22.74 1.07
C TYR A 581 -21.26 21.85 2.25
N GLN A 582 -22.27 21.32 2.93
CA GLN A 582 -22.06 20.36 4.02
C GLN A 582 -22.13 18.94 3.50
N THR A 583 -21.25 18.09 4.02
CA THR A 583 -21.29 16.64 3.79
C THR A 583 -20.97 15.90 5.08
N GLN A 584 -21.52 14.70 5.19
CA GLN A 584 -21.27 13.82 6.33
C GLN A 584 -20.12 12.86 6.00
N LEU A 585 -19.15 12.75 6.90
CA LEU A 585 -18.07 11.77 6.84
C LEU A 585 -18.63 10.38 7.18
N THR A 586 -17.91 9.32 6.78
CA THR A 586 -18.35 7.93 6.98
C THR A 586 -18.51 7.55 8.46
N TRP A 587 -17.85 8.26 9.38
CA TRP A 587 -17.99 8.09 10.84
C TRP A 587 -18.91 9.13 11.49
N GLY A 588 -19.68 9.89 10.71
CA GLY A 588 -20.82 10.67 11.17
C GLY A 588 -20.59 12.17 11.36
N ALA A 589 -19.34 12.65 11.39
CA ALA A 589 -19.04 14.08 11.49
C ALA A 589 -19.53 14.86 10.27
N THR A 590 -20.08 16.07 10.48
CA THR A 590 -20.50 16.96 9.39
C THR A 590 -19.41 18.00 9.16
N VAL A 591 -18.91 18.07 7.93
CA VAL A 591 -17.84 18.99 7.53
C VAL A 591 -18.30 19.89 6.40
N THR A 592 -17.69 21.07 6.30
CA THR A 592 -17.89 22.02 5.20
C THR A 592 -16.81 21.79 4.15
N GLN A 593 -17.24 21.57 2.92
CA GLN A 593 -16.37 21.49 1.74
C GLN A 593 -16.79 22.56 0.73
N PHE A 594 -16.01 22.76 -0.33
CA PHE A 594 -16.26 23.81 -1.31
C PHE A 594 -16.33 23.20 -2.70
N ALA A 595 -17.42 23.44 -3.41
CA ALA A 595 -17.61 22.96 -4.78
C ALA A 595 -17.60 24.12 -5.78
N ASP A 596 -17.55 23.81 -7.06
CA ASP A 596 -17.76 24.78 -8.12
C ASP A 596 -19.17 25.42 -8.07
N PRO A 597 -19.36 26.64 -8.62
CA PRO A 597 -18.37 27.41 -9.38
C PRO A 597 -17.35 28.16 -8.51
N GLY A 598 -16.15 28.36 -9.08
CA GLY A 598 -15.13 29.26 -8.55
C GLY A 598 -14.06 28.58 -7.70
N LEU A 599 -14.00 27.25 -7.73
CA LEU A 599 -12.95 26.48 -7.08
C LEU A 599 -11.66 26.57 -7.90
N ARG A 600 -10.53 26.87 -7.24
CA ARG A 600 -9.22 27.10 -7.88
C ARG A 600 -8.11 26.37 -7.15
N ASN A 601 -7.07 25.97 -7.87
CA ASN A 601 -5.86 25.40 -7.27
C ASN A 601 -5.13 26.45 -6.42
N ALA A 602 -4.67 26.04 -5.25
CA ALA A 602 -3.93 26.87 -4.31
C ALA A 602 -2.63 26.15 -3.86
N PHE A 603 -1.87 25.63 -4.83
CA PHE A 603 -0.66 24.86 -4.54
C PHE A 603 0.43 25.75 -3.96
N SER A 604 0.99 25.35 -2.83
CA SER A 604 2.07 26.07 -2.15
C SER A 604 3.21 25.13 -1.75
N LEU A 605 4.42 25.66 -1.68
CA LEU A 605 5.56 24.95 -1.11
C LEU A 605 5.70 25.36 0.35
N ALA A 606 5.82 24.39 1.24
CA ALA A 606 5.93 24.64 2.67
C ALA A 606 7.20 24.01 3.27
N SER A 607 7.71 24.62 4.34
CA SER A 607 8.72 24.03 5.22
C SER A 607 8.10 22.80 5.88
N ALA A 608 8.63 21.61 5.62
CA ALA A 608 8.17 20.40 6.29
C ALA A 608 8.57 20.40 7.78
N VAL A 609 9.49 21.29 8.19
CA VAL A 609 9.89 21.48 9.59
C VAL A 609 8.76 22.12 10.38
N ASP A 610 8.27 23.26 9.93
CA ASP A 610 7.35 24.13 10.68
C ASP A 610 5.88 23.77 10.46
N TRP A 611 5.60 23.01 9.40
CA TRP A 611 4.24 22.59 9.02
C TRP A 611 3.49 21.99 10.21
N GLU A 612 2.25 22.42 10.39
CA GLU A 612 1.31 21.99 11.43
C GLU A 612 1.89 22.11 12.85
N GLY A 613 2.62 23.20 13.09
CA GLY A 613 3.16 23.53 14.40
C GLY A 613 4.38 22.71 14.78
N GLY A 614 5.29 22.48 13.82
CA GLY A 614 6.55 21.76 14.09
C GLY A 614 6.48 20.25 13.88
N ARG A 615 5.74 19.77 12.88
CA ARG A 615 5.52 18.34 12.62
C ARG A 615 6.81 17.51 12.54
N LYS A 616 7.88 18.03 11.92
CA LYS A 616 9.15 17.31 11.84
C LYS A 616 9.70 16.94 13.22
N ALA A 617 9.62 17.86 14.18
CA ALA A 617 10.08 17.62 15.55
C ALA A 617 9.23 16.54 16.24
N ARG A 618 7.91 16.50 15.99
CA ARG A 618 7.04 15.43 16.49
C ARG A 618 7.38 14.08 15.85
N CYS A 619 7.67 14.04 14.56
CA CYS A 619 8.15 12.84 13.90
C CYS A 619 9.49 12.34 14.44
N ASP A 620 10.37 13.23 14.89
CA ASP A 620 11.62 12.86 15.55
C ASP A 620 11.38 12.25 16.94
N VAL A 621 10.33 12.67 17.66
CA VAL A 621 9.91 12.03 18.93
C VAL A 621 9.53 10.58 18.71
N TYR A 622 8.69 10.28 17.70
CA TYR A 622 8.32 8.89 17.40
C TYR A 622 9.53 8.04 16.98
N MET A 623 10.45 8.60 16.18
CA MET A 623 11.68 7.90 15.82
C MET A 623 12.58 7.63 17.04
N GLY A 624 12.67 8.58 17.97
CA GLY A 624 13.39 8.40 19.24
C GLY A 624 12.77 7.34 20.17
N LEU A 625 11.51 6.97 19.93
CA LEU A 625 10.79 5.93 20.67
C LEU A 625 10.71 4.59 19.90
N ALA A 626 11.35 4.46 18.74
CA ALA A 626 11.22 3.30 17.83
C ALA A 626 11.70 1.95 18.42
N GLU A 627 12.46 1.95 19.51
CA GLU A 627 12.77 0.72 20.23
C GLU A 627 11.57 0.22 21.06
N SER A 628 10.82 1.15 21.64
CA SER A 628 9.69 0.91 22.55
C SER A 628 8.33 0.88 21.84
N ILE A 629 8.20 1.61 20.73
CA ILE A 629 7.10 1.48 19.78
C ILE A 629 7.64 0.64 18.63
N PRO A 630 7.08 -0.55 18.34
CA PRO A 630 7.54 -1.39 17.24
C PRO A 630 7.14 -0.76 15.89
N LEU A 631 7.65 0.42 15.55
CA LEU A 631 7.47 1.09 14.25
C LEU A 631 8.55 0.63 13.27
#